data_AF-A0A1A8HBR9-F1
#
_entry.id   AF-A0A1A8HBR9-F1
#
_cell.length_a   1.000
_cell.length_b   1.000
_cell.length_c   1.000
_cell.angle_alpha   90.00
_cell.angle_beta   90.00
_cell.angle_gamma   90.00
#
_symmetry.space_group_name_H-M   'P 1'
#
loop_
_entity.id
_entity.type
_entity.pdbx_description
1 polymer ?
#
loop_
_entity_poly.entity_id
_entity_poly.type
_entity_poly.pdbx_seq_one_letter_code
_entity_poly.pdbx_strand_id
1 'polypeptide(L)'
;SAEKRSELLKYGYAFIYDPKTAHKRIALSENFTKASVSDEHTDYVDLPERFAVCSQVLGSKGFSTGRHYWEVRLSSNNFIGIGLAYG
;
A
#
# COMPACT_ATOMS: atom_id res chain seq x y z
N SER A 1 -3.35 25.47 -12.25
CA SER A 1 -2.04 25.28 -11.59
C SER A 1 -2.12 23.99 -10.77
N ALA A 2 -0.99 23.32 -10.51
CA ALA A 2 -0.98 22.21 -9.57
C ALA A 2 -1.31 22.71 -8.14
N GLU A 3 -2.12 21.96 -7.38
CA GLU A 3 -2.38 22.25 -5.96
C GLU A 3 -1.07 22.18 -5.15
N LYS A 4 -0.89 23.07 -4.16
CA LYS A 4 0.28 23.03 -3.28
C LYS A 4 0.15 21.87 -2.30
N ARG A 5 1.29 21.28 -1.89
CA ARG A 5 1.34 20.23 -0.87
C ARG A 5 0.54 20.59 0.40
N SER A 6 0.65 21.82 0.87
CA SER A 6 -0.09 22.31 2.06
C SER A 6 -1.61 22.24 1.91
N GLU A 7 -2.12 22.41 0.69
CA GLU A 7 -3.55 22.33 0.40
C GLU A 7 -4.02 20.87 0.33
N LEU A 8 -3.20 19.99 -0.23
CA LEU A 8 -3.49 18.55 -0.32
C LEU A 8 -3.49 17.87 1.07
N LEU A 9 -2.64 18.33 1.98
CA LEU A 9 -2.57 17.82 3.36
C LEU A 9 -3.88 18.00 4.15
N LYS A 10 -4.78 18.90 3.72
CA LYS A 10 -6.13 19.03 4.30
C LYS A 10 -6.99 17.77 4.10
N TYR A 11 -6.63 16.92 3.14
CA TYR A 11 -7.27 15.64 2.84
C TYR A 11 -6.42 14.45 3.31
N GLY A 12 -5.46 14.70 4.21
CA GLY A 12 -4.49 13.71 4.67
C GLY A 12 -5.15 12.49 5.28
N TYR A 13 -4.70 11.31 4.85
CA TYR A 13 -5.11 10.02 5.37
C TYR A 13 -3.89 9.24 5.84
N ALA A 14 -3.98 8.67 7.04
CA ALA A 14 -2.98 7.75 7.57
C ALA A 14 -3.12 6.40 6.86
N PHE A 15 -2.36 6.21 5.78
CA PHE A 15 -2.37 5.00 4.99
C PHE A 15 -1.68 3.84 5.73
N ILE A 16 -2.35 2.69 5.81
CA ILE A 16 -1.80 1.42 6.29
C ILE A 16 -2.16 0.30 5.31
N TYR A 17 -1.23 -0.61 5.10
CA TYR A 17 -1.38 -1.80 4.25
C TYR A 17 -2.27 -2.86 4.91
N ASP A 18 -3.01 -3.62 4.11
CA ASP A 18 -3.78 -4.77 4.58
C ASP A 18 -2.94 -6.06 4.48
N PRO A 19 -2.54 -6.69 5.60
CA PRO A 19 -1.81 -7.96 5.58
C PRO A 19 -2.58 -9.11 4.94
N LYS A 20 -3.92 -9.03 4.84
CA LYS A 20 -4.73 -10.06 4.17
C LYS A 20 -4.51 -10.07 2.67
N THR A 21 -4.22 -8.91 2.08
CA THR A 21 -4.04 -8.76 0.63
C THR A 21 -2.60 -8.99 0.20
N ALA A 22 -1.63 -8.80 1.09
CA ALA A 22 -0.21 -8.82 0.78
C ALA A 22 0.23 -10.16 0.18
N HIS A 23 0.88 -10.12 -0.98
CA HIS A 23 1.56 -11.29 -1.54
C HIS A 23 2.59 -11.84 -0.54
N LYS A 24 2.81 -13.16 -0.52
CA LYS A 24 3.73 -13.81 0.44
C LYS A 24 5.20 -13.37 0.34
N ARG A 25 5.58 -12.65 -0.72
CA ARG A 25 6.91 -12.01 -0.85
C ARG A 25 6.96 -10.57 -0.35
N ILE A 26 5.86 -10.03 0.17
CA ILE A 26 5.80 -8.67 0.71
C ILE A 26 5.80 -8.72 2.23
N ALA A 27 6.92 -8.31 2.83
CA ALA A 27 7.02 -8.12 4.26
C ALA A 27 6.43 -6.76 4.64
N LEU A 28 5.50 -6.76 5.60
CA LEU A 28 4.96 -5.54 6.18
C LEU A 28 5.63 -5.26 7.53
N SER A 29 6.03 -4.01 7.74
CA SER A 29 6.71 -3.55 8.95
C SER A 29 6.24 -2.15 9.34
N GLU A 30 6.80 -1.63 10.45
CA GLU A 30 6.48 -0.28 10.95
C GLU A 30 4.96 -0.08 11.12
N ASN A 31 4.30 -0.99 11.84
CA ASN A 31 2.84 -0.99 12.05
C ASN A 31 2.04 -0.94 10.74
N PHE A 32 2.45 -1.74 9.75
CA PHE A 32 1.83 -1.84 8.43
C PHE A 32 1.90 -0.54 7.61
N THR A 33 2.84 0.36 7.90
CA THR A 33 3.07 1.58 7.09
C THR A 33 4.19 1.41 6.06
N LYS A 34 4.94 0.30 6.14
CA LYS A 34 6.04 0.00 5.24
C LYS A 34 5.89 -1.38 4.62
N ALA A 35 6.09 -1.45 3.31
CA ALA A 35 6.12 -2.67 2.53
C ALA A 35 7.49 -2.82 1.84
N SER A 36 8.04 -4.02 1.88
CA SER A 36 9.29 -4.36 1.18
C SER A 36 9.22 -5.76 0.59
N VAL A 37 9.92 -5.99 -0.51
CA VAL A 37 10.09 -7.34 -1.06
C VAL A 37 11.05 -8.11 -0.15
N SER A 38 10.68 -9.36 0.15
CA SER A 38 11.47 -10.32 0.89
C SER A 38 11.88 -11.48 -0.01
N ASP A 39 13.09 -12.01 0.21
CA ASP A 39 13.56 -13.25 -0.42
C ASP A 39 12.88 -14.47 0.19
N GLU A 40 12.64 -14.43 1.50
CA GLU A 40 11.87 -15.43 2.22
C GLU A 40 10.38 -15.12 2.14
N HIS A 41 9.57 -16.18 2.02
CA HIS A 41 8.12 -16.03 2.06
C HIS A 41 7.68 -15.76 3.50
N THR A 42 6.81 -14.77 3.67
CA THR A 42 6.13 -14.51 4.94
C THR A 42 5.13 -15.63 5.27
N ASP A 43 4.95 -15.93 6.55
CA ASP A 43 4.01 -16.96 7.06
C ASP A 43 2.53 -16.51 7.04
N TYR A 44 2.12 -15.74 6.04
CA TYR A 44 0.73 -15.32 5.92
C TYR A 44 -0.17 -16.51 5.55
N VAL A 45 -1.31 -16.63 6.23
CA VAL A 45 -2.37 -17.60 5.91
C VAL A 45 -2.97 -17.30 4.53
N ASP A 46 -3.24 -18.34 3.74
CA ASP A 46 -3.89 -18.18 2.44
C ASP A 46 -5.34 -17.71 2.59
N LEU A 47 -5.69 -16.63 1.89
CA LEU A 47 -6.98 -15.96 1.93
C LEU A 47 -7.42 -15.58 0.51
N PRO A 48 -8.73 -15.54 0.22
CA PRO A 48 -9.23 -15.14 -1.11
C PRO A 48 -8.77 -13.75 -1.56
N GLU A 49 -8.56 -12.83 -0.61
CA GLU A 49 -8.14 -11.45 -0.88
C GLU A 49 -6.64 -11.33 -1.20
N ARG A 50 -5.86 -12.41 -1.02
CA ARG A 50 -4.41 -12.38 -1.13
C ARG A 50 -3.97 -12.42 -2.58
N PHE A 51 -3.07 -11.51 -2.95
CA PHE A 51 -2.37 -11.65 -4.23
C PHE A 51 -1.51 -12.93 -4.24
N ALA A 52 -1.75 -13.79 -5.22
CA ALA A 52 -1.05 -15.07 -5.37
C ALA A 52 0.03 -15.08 -6.46
N VAL A 53 0.00 -14.11 -7.38
CA VAL A 53 0.89 -14.08 -8.56
C VAL A 53 1.83 -12.87 -8.53
N CYS A 54 1.26 -11.67 -8.40
CA CYS A 54 2.03 -10.44 -8.41
C CYS A 54 2.42 -10.03 -6.99
N SER A 55 3.66 -9.54 -6.81
CA SER A 55 4.15 -8.98 -5.53
C SER A 55 3.50 -7.62 -5.22
N GLN A 56 2.22 -7.66 -4.85
CA GLN A 56 1.37 -6.50 -4.59
C GLN A 56 0.74 -6.57 -3.18
N VAL A 57 0.23 -5.43 -2.72
CA VAL A 57 -0.53 -5.27 -1.48
C VAL A 57 -1.46 -4.07 -1.62
N LEU A 58 -2.66 -4.14 -1.04
CA LEU A 58 -3.61 -3.03 -1.02
C LEU A 58 -3.58 -2.29 0.33
N GLY A 59 -4.17 -1.09 0.35
CA GLY A 59 -4.49 -0.39 1.60
C GLY A 59 -5.68 -1.04 2.31
N SER A 60 -5.70 -0.95 3.63
CA SER A 60 -6.79 -1.48 4.49
C SER A 60 -8.15 -0.82 4.31
N LYS A 61 -8.19 0.35 3.66
CA LYS A 61 -9.41 1.13 3.50
C LYS A 61 -9.61 1.54 2.05
N GLY A 62 -10.76 1.17 1.50
CA GLY A 62 -11.29 1.72 0.25
C GLY A 62 -12.07 3.01 0.48
N PHE A 63 -12.18 3.82 -0.57
CA PHE A 63 -12.94 5.08 -0.54
C PHE A 63 -13.95 5.11 -1.67
N SER A 64 -15.21 5.43 -1.36
CA SER A 64 -16.29 5.59 -2.35
C SER A 64 -16.68 7.04 -2.62
N THR A 65 -16.31 7.96 -1.72
CA THR A 65 -16.68 9.38 -1.78
C THR A 65 -15.59 10.28 -1.20
N GLY A 66 -15.59 11.55 -1.59
CA GLY A 66 -14.70 12.58 -1.04
C GLY A 66 -13.33 12.66 -1.72
N ARG A 67 -12.40 13.40 -1.11
CA ARG A 67 -11.00 13.53 -1.54
C ARG A 67 -10.10 13.02 -0.42
N HIS A 68 -9.09 12.24 -0.80
CA HIS A 68 -8.14 11.61 0.13
C HIS A 68 -6.73 11.76 -0.42
N TYR A 69 -5.77 11.98 0.47
CA TYR A 69 -4.38 12.22 0.12
C TYR A 69 -3.46 11.45 1.06
N TRP A 70 -2.46 10.78 0.50
CA TRP A 70 -1.36 10.17 1.24
C TRP A 70 -0.08 10.29 0.42
N GLU A 71 1.05 10.20 1.10
CA GLU A 71 2.37 10.27 0.49
C GLU A 71 3.08 8.93 0.71
N VAL A 72 3.85 8.51 -0.29
CA VAL A 72 4.65 7.28 -0.21
C VAL A 72 6.10 7.67 -0.38
N ARG A 73 6.95 7.28 0.58
CA ARG A 73 8.40 7.37 0.42
C ARG A 73 8.91 6.10 -0.24
N LEU A 74 9.66 6.28 -1.33
CA LEU A 74 10.30 5.19 -2.05
C LEU A 74 11.79 5.14 -1.72
N SER A 75 12.35 3.93 -1.64
CA SER A 75 13.80 3.73 -1.67
C SER A 75 14.30 3.78 -3.13
N SER A 76 15.52 4.27 -3.33
CA SER A 76 16.14 4.33 -4.66
C SER A 76 16.34 2.93 -5.26
N ASN A 77 16.39 2.85 -6.59
CA ASN A 77 16.77 1.66 -7.39
C ASN A 77 15.85 0.43 -7.29
N ASN A 78 14.58 0.61 -6.93
CA ASN A 78 13.60 -0.48 -6.90
C ASN A 78 12.55 -0.36 -8.02
N PHE A 79 12.14 -1.50 -8.59
CA PHE A 79 10.97 -1.58 -9.46
C PHE A 79 9.69 -1.48 -8.62
N ILE A 80 9.06 -0.30 -8.61
CA ILE A 80 7.86 -0.03 -7.80
C ILE A 80 6.79 0.63 -8.66
N GLY A 81 5.54 0.21 -8.48
CA GLY A 81 4.35 0.88 -9.00
C GLY A 81 3.44 1.32 -7.86
N ILE A 82 2.81 2.49 -8.00
CA ILE A 82 1.78 3.01 -7.08
C ILE A 82 0.53 3.28 -7.91
N GLY A 83 -0.63 2.89 -7.39
CA GLY A 83 -1.89 3.11 -8.09
C GLY A 83 -3.11 2.90 -7.21
N LEU A 84 -4.26 2.88 -7.87
CA LEU A 84 -5.56 2.62 -7.29
C LEU A 84 -6.15 1.37 -7.93
N ALA A 85 -6.95 0.64 -7.16
CA ALA A 85 -7.70 -0.52 -7.63
C ALA A 85 -9.08 -0.55 -6.95
N TYR A 86 -10.05 -1.17 -7.62
CA TYR A 86 -11.27 -1.62 -6.95
C TYR A 86 -10.94 -2.87 -6.12
N GLY A 87 -11.72 -3.07 -5.04
CA GLY A 87 -11.70 -4.32 -4.28
C GLY A 87 -12.43 -5.44 -5.00
#